data_AF-A0A822GGI8-F1
#
_entry.id   AF-A0A822GGI8-F1
#
_cell.length_a   1.000
_cell.length_b   1.000
_cell.length_c   1.000
_cell.angle_alpha   90.00
_cell.angle_beta   90.00
_cell.angle_gamma   90.00
#
_symmetry.space_group_name_H-M   'P 1'
#
loop_
_entity.id
_entity.type
_entity.pdbx_description
1 polymer ?
#
loop_
_entity_poly.entity_id
_entity_poly.type
_entity_poly.pdbx_seq_one_letter_code
_entity_poly.pdbx_strand_id
1 'polypeptide(L)'
;LDSSIRPVSPELLCVHGKYLYASVRASESLGVVVFNEECEIVDWFRNSTLKEVLAMDIDVDINELYILTTTQDKNDERKKRPLIVSMDIVVRPQQ
;
A
#
# COMPACT_ATOMS: atom_id res chain seq x y z
N LEU A 1 -17.81 23.56 -5.79
CA LEU A 1 -17.51 22.16 -5.44
C LEU A 1 -16.52 21.65 -6.47
N ASP A 2 -15.27 21.45 -6.07
CA ASP A 2 -14.21 20.94 -6.95
C ASP A 2 -14.35 19.41 -7.02
N SER A 3 -15.25 18.95 -7.88
CA SER A 3 -15.76 17.56 -7.94
C SER A 3 -14.92 16.66 -8.85
N SER A 4 -13.60 16.66 -8.67
CA SER A 4 -12.74 15.68 -9.34
C SER A 4 -12.06 14.74 -8.35
N ILE A 5 -12.85 14.19 -7.41
CA ILE A 5 -12.48 12.90 -6.81
C ILE A 5 -12.56 11.90 -7.96
N ARG A 6 -11.42 11.66 -8.61
CA ARG A 6 -11.31 10.62 -9.62
C ARG A 6 -11.52 9.28 -8.90
N PRO A 7 -12.40 8.40 -9.40
CA PRO A 7 -12.50 7.05 -8.88
C PRO A 7 -11.12 6.41 -8.95
N VAL A 8 -10.59 6.00 -7.80
CA VAL A 8 -9.34 5.27 -7.74
C VAL A 8 -9.72 3.79 -7.67
N SER A 9 -9.48 3.04 -8.74
CA SER A 9 -9.57 1.59 -8.68
C SER A 9 -8.27 1.07 -8.07
N PRO A 10 -8.31 0.36 -6.94
CA PRO A 10 -7.11 -0.23 -6.37
C PRO A 10 -6.52 -1.28 -7.33
N GLU A 11 -5.20 -1.31 -7.45
CA GLU A 11 -4.50 -2.32 -8.26
C GLU A 11 -4.46 -3.67 -7.51
N LEU A 12 -4.22 -3.63 -6.19
CA LEU A 12 -4.23 -4.76 -5.27
C LEU A 12 -4.77 -4.33 -3.92
N LEU A 13 -5.38 -5.30 -3.22
CA LEU A 13 -6.00 -5.13 -1.93
C LEU A 13 -5.55 -6.23 -0.98
N CYS A 14 -5.25 -5.89 0.27
CA CYS A 14 -5.21 -6.84 1.37
C CYS A 14 -5.94 -6.25 2.59
N VAL A 15 -6.47 -7.13 3.46
CA VAL A 15 -7.28 -6.74 4.61
C VAL A 15 -6.66 -7.32 5.87
N HIS A 16 -6.67 -6.54 6.94
CA HIS A 16 -6.34 -7.03 8.27
C HIS A 16 -7.20 -6.35 9.35
N GLY A 17 -7.88 -7.17 10.15
CA GLY A 17 -8.82 -6.69 11.15
C GLY A 17 -9.89 -5.81 10.51
N LYS A 18 -9.94 -4.55 10.94
CA LYS A 18 -10.87 -3.52 10.42
C LYS A 18 -10.24 -2.58 9.39
N TYR A 19 -9.05 -2.91 8.90
CA TYR A 19 -8.30 -2.06 7.98
C TYR A 19 -8.17 -2.71 6.59
N LEU A 20 -8.36 -1.89 5.56
CA LEU A 20 -8.15 -2.24 4.16
C LEU A 20 -6.91 -1.51 3.64
N TYR A 21 -5.93 -2.27 3.15
CA TYR A 21 -4.73 -1.75 2.52
C TYR A 21 -4.90 -1.85 1.01
N ALA A 22 -4.79 -0.72 0.33
CA ALA A 22 -5.03 -0.62 -1.09
C ALA A 22 -3.84 -0.01 -1.80
N SER A 23 -3.27 -0.71 -2.79
CA SER A 23 -2.32 -0.08 -3.69
C SER A 23 -3.05 0.84 -4.66
N VAL A 24 -2.64 2.10 -4.67
CA VAL A 24 -3.27 3.14 -5.47
C VAL A 24 -2.23 3.95 -6.21
N ARG A 25 -2.52 4.22 -7.48
CA ARG A 25 -1.71 5.06 -8.35
C ARG A 25 -2.35 6.45 -8.43
N ALA A 26 -1.65 7.46 -7.92
CA ALA A 26 -2.06 8.86 -8.02
C ALA A 26 -0.98 9.64 -8.77
N SER A 27 -1.33 10.20 -9.92
CA SER A 27 -0.48 11.14 -10.68
C SER A 27 0.99 10.70 -10.79
N GLU A 28 1.22 9.50 -11.33
CA GLU A 28 2.54 8.85 -11.50
C GLU A 28 3.24 8.31 -10.24
N SER A 29 2.68 8.51 -9.05
CA SER A 29 3.17 7.93 -7.80
C SER A 29 2.30 6.75 -7.36
N LEU A 30 2.93 5.59 -7.22
CA LEU A 30 2.31 4.42 -6.62
C LEU A 30 2.55 4.42 -5.11
N GLY A 31 1.52 4.08 -4.34
CA GLY A 31 1.61 3.94 -2.90
C GLY A 31 0.55 2.99 -2.37
N VAL A 32 0.56 2.79 -1.06
CA VAL A 32 -0.47 2.03 -0.35
C VAL A 32 -1.21 2.97 0.58
N VAL A 33 -2.54 2.98 0.46
CA VAL A 33 -3.43 3.75 1.34
C VAL A 33 -4.13 2.77 2.27
N VAL A 34 -4.27 3.16 3.53
CA VAL A 34 -4.96 2.37 4.55
C VAL A 34 -6.29 3.03 4.86
N PHE A 35 -7.37 2.24 4.75
CA PHE A 35 -8.73 2.64 5.10
C PHE A 35 -9.18 1.94 6.37
N ASN A 36 -10.01 2.58 7.19
CA ASN A 36 -10.76 1.93 8.28
C ASN A 36 -12.07 1.28 7.77
N GLU A 37 -12.85 0.73 8.69
CA GLU A 37 -14.15 0.10 8.41
C GLU A 37 -15.21 1.08 7.90
N GLU A 38 -15.05 2.38 8.17
CA GLU A 38 -15.89 3.45 7.63
C GLU A 38 -15.46 3.94 6.23
N CYS A 39 -14.47 3.28 5.61
CA CYS A 39 -13.88 3.67 4.32
C CYS A 39 -13.19 5.05 4.34
N GLU A 40 -12.73 5.50 5.50
CA GLU A 40 -11.94 6.72 5.69
C GLU A 40 -10.44 6.41 5.62
N ILE A 41 -9.67 7.32 5.01
CA ILE A 41 -8.21 7.18 4.93
C ILE A 41 -7.61 7.50 6.31
N VAL A 42 -6.93 6.51 6.90
CA VAL A 42 -6.27 6.66 8.20
C VAL A 42 -4.75 6.72 8.10
N ASP A 43 -4.16 6.23 7.01
CA ASP A 43 -2.72 6.27 6.76
C ASP A 43 -2.38 6.13 5.27
N TRP A 44 -1.15 6.49 4.91
CA TRP A 44 -0.60 6.37 3.57
C TRP A 44 0.92 6.08 3.60
N PHE A 45 1.32 4.98 2.95
CA PHE A 45 2.72 4.73 2.54
C PHE A 45 3.06 5.13 1.07
N ARG A 46 4.08 5.97 0.84
CA ARG A 46 4.62 6.31 -0.50
C ARG A 46 6.09 5.97 -0.60
N ASN A 47 6.50 5.42 -1.75
CA ASN A 47 7.91 5.24 -2.08
C ASN A 47 8.16 5.62 -3.55
N SER A 48 9.08 6.54 -3.79
CA SER A 48 9.40 7.07 -5.13
C SER A 48 10.00 6.03 -6.09
N THR A 49 10.53 4.93 -5.54
CA THR A 49 11.12 3.82 -6.31
C THR A 49 10.09 2.73 -6.67
N LEU A 50 8.91 2.76 -6.04
CA LEU A 50 7.82 1.82 -6.29
C LEU A 50 7.17 2.15 -7.64
N LYS A 51 7.23 1.22 -8.60
CA LYS A 51 6.66 1.41 -9.95
C LYS A 51 5.42 0.57 -10.21
N GLU A 52 5.37 -0.60 -9.59
CA GLU A 52 4.29 -1.58 -9.71
C GLU A 52 4.21 -2.39 -8.42
N VAL A 53 3.00 -2.67 -7.95
CA VAL A 53 2.77 -3.64 -6.88
C VAL A 53 2.31 -4.93 -7.56
N LEU A 54 3.05 -6.02 -7.34
CA LEU A 54 2.75 -7.33 -7.90
C LEU A 54 1.99 -8.21 -6.90
N ALA A 55 2.27 -8.05 -5.61
CA ALA A 55 1.56 -8.69 -4.52
C ALA A 55 1.69 -7.85 -3.25
N MET A 56 0.70 -7.97 -2.36
CA MET A 56 0.70 -7.39 -1.03
C MET A 56 0.23 -8.43 -0.03
N ASP A 57 0.92 -8.51 1.10
CA ASP A 57 0.55 -9.34 2.25
C ASP A 57 0.94 -8.63 3.54
N ILE A 58 0.33 -8.98 4.66
CA ILE A 58 0.61 -8.38 5.96
C ILE A 58 0.90 -9.46 6.99
N ASP A 59 2.08 -9.38 7.60
CA ASP A 59 2.38 -10.18 8.79
C ASP A 59 1.89 -9.44 10.02
N VAL A 60 0.91 -10.06 10.66
CA VAL A 60 0.13 -9.50 11.75
C VAL A 60 0.83 -9.61 13.10
N ASP A 61 1.79 -10.54 13.24
CA ASP A 61 2.49 -10.76 14.51
C ASP A 61 3.51 -9.64 14.77
N ILE A 62 4.07 -9.08 13.69
CA ILE A 62 5.07 -8.02 13.72
C ILE A 62 4.61 -6.72 13.07
N ASN A 63 3.37 -6.68 12.58
CA ASN A 63 2.73 -5.51 11.98
C ASN A 63 3.52 -4.94 10.78
N GLU A 64 3.95 -5.84 9.90
CA GLU A 64 4.73 -5.51 8.70
C GLU A 64 3.94 -5.80 7.42
N LEU A 65 3.88 -4.81 6.53
CA LEU A 65 3.32 -4.95 5.20
C LEU A 65 4.42 -5.35 4.21
N TYR A 66 4.26 -6.53 3.63
CA TYR A 66 5.11 -7.08 2.58
C TYR A 66 4.57 -6.69 1.22
N ILE A 67 5.39 -5.96 0.46
CA ILE A 67 5.05 -5.51 -0.88
C ILE A 67 6.04 -6.13 -1.86
N LEU A 68 5.58 -7.05 -2.71
CA LEU A 68 6.37 -7.49 -3.85
C LEU A 68 6.22 -6.44 -4.94
N THR A 69 7.32 -5.76 -5.29
CA THR A 69 7.29 -4.64 -6.23
C THR A 69 8.33 -4.82 -7.35
N THR A 70 8.10 -4.14 -8.48
CA THR A 70 9.18 -3.87 -9.43
C THR A 70 9.79 -2.50 -9.15
N THR A 71 11.11 -2.47 -9.00
CA THR A 71 11.89 -1.24 -8.88
C THR A 71 12.66 -1.00 -10.16
N GLN A 72 12.80 0.26 -10.57
CA GLN A 72 13.71 0.65 -11.65
C GLN A 72 15.05 1.03 -11.00
N ASP A 73 16.06 0.19 -11.16
CA ASP A 73 17.43 0.53 -10.74
C ASP A 73 18.04 1.54 -11.72
N LYS A 74 19.12 2.22 -11.34
CA LYS A 74 19.80 3.24 -12.17
C LYS A 74 20.27 2.75 -13.54
N ASN A 75 20.30 1.44 -13.77
CA ASN A 75 20.71 0.79 -15.02
C ASN A 75 19.53 0.31 -15.89
N ASP A 76 18.31 0.78 -15.63
CA ASP A 76 17.11 0.50 -16.44
C ASP A 76 16.62 -0.98 -16.47
N GLU A 77 17.25 -1.87 -15.69
CA GLU A 77 16.77 -3.23 -15.50
C GLU A 77 15.64 -3.24 -14.45
N ARG A 78 14.41 -3.64 -14.85
CA ARG A 78 13.32 -3.92 -13.90
C ARG A 78 13.69 -5.13 -13.05
N LYS A 79 13.89 -4.93 -11.75
CA LYS A 79 14.14 -6.02 -10.80
C LYS A 79 12.95 -6.17 -9.85
N LYS A 80 12.48 -7.41 -9.67
CA LYS A 80 11.52 -7.75 -8.62
C LYS A 80 12.25 -7.69 -7.29
N ARG A 81 11.73 -6.93 -6.34
CA ARG A 81 12.30 -6.83 -4.99
C ARG A 81 11.18 -6.85 -3.95
N PRO A 82 11.37 -7.56 -2.82
CA PRO A 82 10.50 -7.38 -1.67
C PRO A 82 10.80 -6.01 -1.05
N LEU A 83 9.74 -5.31 -0.68
CA LEU A 83 9.79 -4.13 0.16
C LEU A 83 9.01 -4.45 1.44
N ILE A 84 9.68 -4.32 2.59
CA ILE A 84 9.06 -4.50 3.90
C ILE A 84 8.78 -3.10 4.44
N VAL A 85 7.53 -2.86 4.81
CA VAL A 85 7.08 -1.60 5.39
C VAL A 85 6.57 -1.89 6.79
N SER A 86 7.29 -1.44 7.81
CA SER A 86 6.79 -1.45 9.18
C SER A 86 5.68 -0.42 9.28
N MET A 87 4.49 -0.85 9.69
CA MET A 87 3.34 0.04 9.82
C MET A 87 3.37 0.69 11.22
N ASP A 88 3.30 2.02 11.29
CA ASP A 88 3.20 2.74 12.56
C ASP A 88 1.81 2.61 13.22
N ILE A 89 0.81 2.14 12.45
CA ILE A 89 -0.51 1.81 12.98
C ILE A 89 -0.39 0.54 13.82
N VAL A 90 -0.34 0.65 15.14
CA VAL A 90 -0.37 -0.51 16.04
C VAL A 90 -1.73 -1.20 15.93
N VAL A 91 -1.85 -2.21 15.09
CA VAL A 91 -3.05 -3.06 15.02
C VAL A 91 -2.96 -4.08 16.15
N ARG A 92 -3.51 -3.74 17.32
CA ARG A 92 -3.66 -4.73 18.40
C ARG A 92 -4.80 -5.68 18.03
N PRO A 93 -4.60 -7.01 18.06
CA PRO A 93 -5.73 -7.93 17.93
C PRO A 93 -6.74 -7.62 19.04
N GLN A 94 -8.01 -7.43 18.67
CA GLN A 94 -9.09 -7.36 19.65
C GLN A 94 -9.20 -8.74 20.32
N GLN A 95 -8.92 -8.78 21.62
CA GLN A 95 -9.19 -9.93 22.48
C GLN A 95 -10.69 -10.05 22.76
#